data_AF-A0A0F6SQY3-F1
#
_entry.id   AF-A0A0F6SQY3-F1
#
_cell.length_a   1.000
_cell.length_b   1.000
_cell.length_c   1.000
_cell.angle_alpha   90.00
_cell.angle_beta   90.00
_cell.angle_gamma   90.00
#
_symmetry.space_group_name_H-M   'P 1'
#
loop_
_entity.id
_entity.type
_entity.pdbx_description
1 polymer ?
#
loop_
_entity_poly.entity_id
_entity_poly.type
_entity_poly.pdbx_seq_one_letter_code
_entity_poly.pdbx_strand_id
1 'polypeptide(L)'
;MMAPRPTLRLTPPSPELQKVLSETSKPALKAAADAVASDISAPTNVSVFTNEEGRAVAMVTIVHPKGLAMQAKHGALTRAAAKQGLEVKRYRV
;
A
#
# COMPACT_ATOMS: atom_id res chain seq x y z
N MET A 1 -2.65 -30.26 -6.11
CA MET A 1 -3.76 -29.30 -6.00
C MET A 1 -4.03 -29.07 -4.52
N MET A 2 -3.78 -27.86 -4.00
CA MET A 2 -3.95 -27.51 -2.59
C MET A 2 -5.35 -26.92 -2.40
N ALA A 3 -6.13 -27.44 -1.44
CA ALA A 3 -7.49 -26.95 -1.18
C ALA A 3 -7.46 -25.47 -0.75
N PRO A 4 -8.45 -24.64 -1.19
CA PRO A 4 -8.54 -23.26 -0.76
C PRO A 4 -8.75 -23.18 0.75
N ARG A 5 -7.96 -22.34 1.44
CA ARG A 5 -8.12 -22.09 2.88
C ARG A 5 -9.52 -21.51 3.13
N PRO A 6 -10.27 -21.98 4.15
CA PRO A 6 -11.56 -21.40 4.48
C PRO A 6 -11.36 -19.96 5.01
N THR A 7 -11.74 -18.97 4.20
CA THR A 7 -11.65 -17.56 4.57
C THR A 7 -13.00 -17.08 5.09
N LEU A 8 -13.14 -16.95 6.42
CA LEU A 8 -14.29 -16.30 7.04
C LEU A 8 -14.19 -14.79 6.80
N ARG A 9 -14.95 -14.28 5.83
CA ARG A 9 -15.06 -12.83 5.57
C ARG A 9 -16.15 -12.24 6.45
N LEU A 10 -15.74 -11.63 7.55
CA LEU A 10 -16.61 -10.71 8.28
C LEU A 10 -16.71 -9.44 7.43
N THR A 11 -17.82 -9.26 6.72
CA THR A 11 -18.20 -7.96 6.14
C THR A 11 -18.02 -6.90 7.23
N PRO A 12 -17.38 -5.75 6.97
CA PRO A 12 -17.13 -4.75 8.01
C PRO A 12 -18.45 -4.47 8.74
N PRO A 13 -18.54 -4.80 10.05
CA PRO A 13 -19.82 -5.07 10.68
C PRO A 13 -20.65 -3.83 11.00
N SER A 14 -20.15 -2.61 10.74
CA SER A 14 -20.91 -1.39 10.98
C SER A 14 -20.70 -0.31 9.90
N PRO A 15 -21.77 0.40 9.49
CA PRO A 15 -21.68 1.60 8.63
C PRO A 15 -20.74 2.68 9.20
N GLU A 16 -20.61 2.73 10.52
CA GLU A 16 -19.73 3.65 11.24
C GLU A 16 -18.24 3.38 10.97
N LEU A 17 -17.83 2.10 10.92
CA LEU A 17 -16.47 1.73 10.55
C LEU A 17 -16.14 2.09 9.11
N GLN A 18 -17.10 1.93 8.18
CA GLN A 18 -16.91 2.38 6.80
C GLN A 18 -16.69 3.89 6.73
N LYS A 19 -17.47 4.65 7.51
CA LYS A 19 -17.37 6.11 7.58
C LYS A 19 -16.01 6.57 8.10
N VAL A 20 -15.53 6.01 9.22
CA VAL A 20 -14.19 6.29 9.77
C VAL A 20 -13.08 5.89 8.80
N LEU A 21 -13.21 4.75 8.12
CA LEU A 21 -12.23 4.32 7.13
C LEU A 21 -12.16 5.31 5.97
N SER A 22 -13.31 5.77 5.45
CA SER A 22 -13.34 6.74 4.35
C SER A 22 -12.87 8.14 4.76
N GLU A 23 -13.24 8.62 5.94
CA GLU A 23 -13.02 10.00 6.36
C GLU A 23 -11.62 10.23 6.93
N THR A 24 -11.04 9.24 7.62
CA THR A 24 -9.77 9.42 8.34
C THR A 24 -8.65 8.61 7.72
N SER A 25 -8.88 7.31 7.49
CA SER A 25 -7.78 6.41 7.12
C SER A 25 -7.35 6.55 5.66
N LYS A 26 -8.28 6.63 4.70
CA LYS A 26 -7.97 6.80 3.28
C LYS A 26 -7.20 8.09 2.95
N PRO A 27 -7.57 9.27 3.47
CA PRO A 27 -6.79 10.49 3.22
C PRO A 27 -5.41 10.47 3.88
N ALA A 28 -5.29 9.95 5.11
CA ALA A 28 -4.00 9.79 5.77
C ALA A 28 -3.07 8.83 5.00
N LEU A 29 -3.61 7.72 4.50
CA LEU A 29 -2.89 6.77 3.66
C LEU A 29 -2.46 7.37 2.32
N LYS A 30 -3.33 8.18 1.70
CA LYS A 30 -3.00 8.89 0.47
C LYS A 30 -1.87 9.88 0.70
N ALA A 31 -1.93 10.69 1.76
CA ALA A 31 -0.88 11.65 2.09
C ALA A 31 0.48 10.96 2.33
N ALA A 32 0.49 9.84 3.07
CA ALA A 32 1.70 9.05 3.28
C ALA A 32 2.24 8.47 1.96
N ALA A 33 1.36 7.98 1.08
CA ALA A 33 1.74 7.43 -0.21
C ALA A 33 2.26 8.50 -1.18
N ASP A 34 1.67 9.69 -1.18
CA ASP A 34 2.12 10.84 -1.97
C ASP A 34 3.49 11.34 -1.49
N ALA A 35 3.73 11.34 -0.17
CA ALA A 35 5.04 11.66 0.40
C ALA A 35 6.11 10.65 -0.06
N VAL A 36 5.82 9.34 -0.03
CA VAL A 36 6.72 8.31 -0.56
C VAL A 36 6.93 8.46 -2.07
N ALA A 37 5.88 8.79 -2.82
CA ALA A 37 5.95 8.99 -4.27
C ALA A 37 6.85 10.18 -4.66
N SER A 38 6.83 11.26 -3.88
CA SER A 38 7.64 12.46 -4.14
C SER A 38 9.15 12.24 -4.00
N ASP A 39 9.57 11.25 -3.21
CA ASP A 39 10.96 10.88 -3.00
C ASP A 39 11.55 10.03 -4.16
N ILE A 40 10.70 9.59 -5.11
CA ILE A 40 11.07 8.69 -6.19
C ILE A 40 11.28 9.48 -7.48
N SER A 41 12.48 9.37 -8.07
CA SER A 41 12.87 10.09 -9.29
C SER A 41 12.21 9.59 -10.60
N ALA A 42 11.20 8.72 -10.52
CA ALA A 42 10.55 8.09 -11.67
C ALA A 42 9.02 8.29 -11.62
N PRO A 43 8.31 8.16 -12.76
CA PRO A 43 6.86 8.24 -12.78
C PRO A 43 6.24 7.23 -11.82
N THR A 44 5.38 7.69 -10.92
CA THR A 44 4.69 6.86 -9.93
C THR A 44 3.19 7.02 -10.05
N ASN A 45 2.47 5.94 -9.72
CA ASN A 45 1.02 5.93 -9.59
C ASN A 45 0.65 5.54 -8.17
N VAL A 46 -0.28 6.27 -7.56
CA VAL A 46 -0.77 6.04 -6.20
C VAL A 46 -2.23 5.62 -6.28
N SER A 47 -2.55 4.40 -5.82
CA SER A 47 -3.92 3.90 -5.73
C SER A 47 -4.28 3.59 -4.29
N VAL A 48 -5.47 4.01 -3.85
CA VAL A 48 -5.99 3.74 -2.50
C VAL A 48 -7.21 2.84 -2.64
N PHE A 49 -7.19 1.69 -1.97
CA PHE A 49 -8.26 0.70 -2.02
C PHE A 49 -8.37 -0.05 -0.70
N THR A 50 -9.45 -0.82 -0.56
CA THR A 50 -9.62 -1.75 0.56
C THR A 50 -9.16 -3.12 0.09
N ASN A 51 -8.21 -3.73 0.81
CA ASN A 51 -7.69 -5.06 0.45
C ASN A 51 -8.70 -6.17 0.76
N GLU A 52 -8.37 -7.42 0.39
CA GLU A 52 -9.24 -8.58 0.60
C GLU A 52 -9.54 -8.88 2.08
N GLU A 53 -8.71 -8.37 3.00
CA GLU A 53 -8.89 -8.47 4.45
C GLU A 53 -9.73 -7.33 5.04
N GLY A 54 -10.26 -6.42 4.21
CA GLY A 54 -11.06 -5.28 4.66
C GLY A 54 -10.25 -4.10 5.18
N ARG A 55 -8.92 -4.09 5.02
CA ARG A 55 -8.03 -3.01 5.46
C ARG A 55 -7.90 -1.94 4.36
N ALA A 56 -7.92 -0.67 4.73
CA ALA A 56 -7.56 0.40 3.81
C ALA A 56 -6.04 0.37 3.54
N VAL A 57 -5.66 0.42 2.27
CA VAL A 57 -4.27 0.33 1.80
C VAL A 57 -4.05 1.38 0.71
N ALA A 58 -2.88 2.03 0.74
CA ALA A 58 -2.37 2.81 -0.38
C ALA A 58 -1.22 2.06 -1.04
N MET A 59 -1.26 1.96 -2.37
CA MET A 59 -0.27 1.27 -3.19
C MET A 59 0.42 2.27 -4.11
N VAL A 60 1.75 2.33 -3.98
CA VAL A 60 2.63 3.15 -4.82
C VAL A 60 3.29 2.25 -5.85
N THR A 61 3.08 2.55 -7.13
CA THR A 61 3.61 1.78 -8.26
C THR A 61 4.58 2.64 -9.06
N ILE A 62 5.77 2.12 -9.35
CA ILE A 62 6.70 2.78 -10.29
C ILE A 62 6.27 2.42 -11.72
N VAL A 63 5.75 3.40 -12.46
CA VAL A 63 5.27 3.25 -13.84
C VAL A 63 6.42 3.49 -14.83
N HIS A 64 7.51 2.75 -14.65
CA HIS A 64 8.69 2.86 -15.50
C HIS A 64 9.20 1.45 -15.85
N PRO A 65 9.61 1.17 -17.10
CA PRO A 65 10.09 -0.15 -17.51
C PRO A 65 11.28 -0.64 -16.67
N LYS A 66 12.16 0.29 -16.26
CA LYS A 66 13.29 -0.01 -15.36
C LYS A 66 12.91 -0.03 -13.88
N GLY A 67 11.63 0.11 -13.51
CA GLY A 67 11.16 0.19 -12.13
C GLY A 67 11.56 -1.04 -11.30
N LEU A 68 11.46 -2.23 -11.88
CA LEU A 68 11.95 -3.47 -11.26
C LEU A 68 13.46 -3.42 -10.98
N ALA A 69 14.26 -2.98 -11.96
CA ALA A 69 15.70 -2.85 -11.79
C ALA A 69 16.06 -1.78 -10.74
N MET A 70 15.33 -0.67 -10.69
CA MET A 70 15.51 0.39 -9.68
C MET A 70 15.21 -0.13 -8.28
N GLN A 71 14.12 -0.88 -8.11
CA GLN A 71 13.79 -1.49 -6.83
C GLN A 71 14.81 -2.56 -6.43
N ALA A 72 15.24 -3.41 -7.36
CA ALA A 72 16.21 -4.46 -7.08
C ALA A 72 17.61 -3.91 -6.71
N LYS A 73 18.08 -2.87 -7.42
CA LYS A 73 19.42 -2.31 -7.21
C LYS A 73 19.52 -1.31 -6.08
N HIS A 74 18.49 -0.48 -5.91
CA HIS A 74 18.54 0.67 -5.00
C HIS A 74 17.50 0.60 -3.89
N GLY A 75 16.56 -0.36 -3.94
CA GLY A 75 15.44 -0.42 -3.02
C GLY A 75 14.62 0.87 -3.06
N ALA A 76 14.37 1.44 -4.24
CA ALA A 76 13.77 2.77 -4.40
C ALA A 76 12.54 3.02 -3.52
N LEU A 77 11.56 2.10 -3.53
CA LEU A 77 10.35 2.19 -2.69
C LEU A 77 10.66 1.98 -1.21
N THR A 78 11.56 1.04 -0.91
CA THR A 78 11.95 0.70 0.46
C THR A 78 12.68 1.86 1.13
N ARG A 79 13.59 2.51 0.40
CA ARG A 79 14.34 3.69 0.87
C ARG A 79 13.43 4.91 0.99
N ALA A 80 12.53 5.13 0.04
CA ALA A 80 11.54 6.21 0.11
C ALA A 80 10.61 6.03 1.32
N ALA A 81 10.08 4.82 1.56
CA ALA A 81 9.26 4.53 2.73
C ALA A 81 10.02 4.76 4.05
N ALA A 82 11.27 4.29 4.15
CA ALA A 82 12.09 4.46 5.34
C ALA A 82 12.41 5.94 5.64
N LYS A 83 12.62 6.77 4.62
CA LYS A 83 12.82 8.22 4.79
C LYS A 83 11.60 8.92 5.41
N GLN A 84 10.41 8.45 5.08
CA GLN A 84 9.15 8.97 5.62
C GLN A 84 8.83 8.38 7.01
N GLY A 85 9.77 7.64 7.63
CA GLY A 85 9.59 7.03 8.94
C GLY A 85 8.67 5.81 8.97
N LEU A 86 8.33 5.25 7.80
CA LEU A 86 7.47 4.08 7.71
C LEU A 86 8.26 2.80 8.01
N GLU A 87 7.64 1.89 8.75
CA GLU A 87 8.20 0.57 9.00
C GLU A 87 8.15 -0.27 7.71
N VAL A 88 9.31 -0.74 7.25
CA VAL A 88 9.39 -1.61 6.08
C VAL A 88 9.48 -3.07 6.53
N LYS A 89 8.43 -3.83 6.24
CA LYS A 89 8.39 -5.28 6.44
C LYS A 89 8.49 -6.01 5.12
N ARG A 90 9.32 -7.06 5.07
CA ARG A 90 9.29 -8.00 3.94
C ARG A 90 7.99 -8.79 3.99
N TYR A 91 7.33 -8.92 2.84
CA TYR A 91 6.21 -9.84 2.71
C TYR A 91 6.72 -11.26 2.96
N ARG A 92 6.19 -11.92 3.99
CA ARG A 92 6.50 -13.33 4.26
C ARG A 92 5.69 -14.14 3.25
N VAL A 93 6.39 -14.77 2.31
CA VAL A 93 5.81 -15.74 1.37
C VAL A 93 5.77 -17.11 2.04
#